data_AF-A0AAQ3RT90-F1
#
_entry.id   AF-A0AAQ3RT90-F1
#
_cell.length_a   1.000
_cell.length_b   1.000
_cell.length_c   1.000
_cell.angle_alpha   90.00
_cell.angle_beta   90.00
_cell.angle_gamma   90.00
#
_symmetry.space_group_name_H-M   'P 1'
#
loop_
_entity.id
_entity.type
_entity.pdbx_description
1 polymer ?
#
loop_
_entity_poly.entity_id
_entity_poly.type
_entity_poly.pdbx_seq_one_letter_code
_entity_poly.pdbx_strand_id
1 'polypeptide(L)'
;MKLQYYDIRKKCVGRLCYDFSNVEKLLNEEKVKSALGVRKDFKYAGCSGEVYDAMQQDMMKNLEVLLPGLLEDGIKMLVYNGEKDLICNWLGKPTGFIRRKLVLYRKS
;
A
#
# COMPACT_ATOMS: atom_id res chain seq x y z
N MET A 1 3.36 -13.26 20.90
CA MET A 1 3.49 -11.82 20.54
C MET A 1 3.36 -11.72 19.03
N LYS A 2 2.38 -10.99 18.49
CA LYS A 2 2.16 -10.89 17.03
C LYS A 2 2.92 -9.68 16.48
N LEU A 3 3.86 -9.93 15.58
CA LEU A 3 4.62 -8.88 14.87
C LEU A 3 3.67 -8.02 14.04
N GLN A 4 3.95 -6.72 13.99
CA GLN A 4 3.24 -5.78 13.12
C GLN A 4 4.02 -5.61 11.81
N TYR A 5 3.40 -6.04 10.71
CA TYR A 5 4.04 -6.04 9.39
C TYR A 5 4.34 -4.64 8.84
N TYR A 6 3.58 -3.63 9.26
CA TYR A 6 3.72 -2.25 8.77
C TYR A 6 4.63 -1.37 9.64
N ASP A 7 4.94 -1.79 10.86
CA ASP A 7 5.82 -1.08 11.80
C ASP A 7 6.40 -2.07 12.80
N ILE A 8 7.66 -2.47 12.58
CA ILE A 8 8.37 -3.45 13.42
C ILE A 8 8.50 -3.03 14.90
N ARG A 9 8.31 -1.74 15.20
CA ARG A 9 8.44 -1.21 16.57
C ARG A 9 7.19 -1.43 17.41
N LYS A 10 6.08 -1.80 16.78
CA LYS A 10 4.75 -1.86 17.41
C LYS A 10 4.20 -3.29 17.43
N LYS A 11 3.18 -3.50 18.26
CA LYS A 11 2.45 -4.77 18.33
C LYS A 11 1.22 -4.68 17.43
N CYS A 12 0.94 -5.74 16.68
CA CYS A 12 -0.22 -5.78 15.79
C CYS A 12 -1.52 -5.79 16.61
N VAL A 13 -2.38 -4.78 16.41
CA VAL A 13 -3.70 -4.68 17.04
C VAL A 13 -4.78 -4.67 15.95
N GLY A 14 -5.78 -5.53 16.06
CA GLY A 14 -6.83 -5.67 15.05
C GLY A 14 -6.44 -6.52 13.83
N ARG A 15 -7.31 -6.58 12.82
CA ARG A 15 -7.13 -7.44 11.63
C ARG A 15 -6.03 -6.95 10.69
N LEU A 16 -5.90 -5.63 10.51
CA LEU A 16 -4.91 -4.99 9.65
C LEU A 16 -3.75 -4.37 10.46
N CYS A 17 -3.54 -4.83 11.69
CA CYS A 17 -2.55 -4.31 12.63
C CYS A 17 -2.68 -2.84 13.04
N TYR A 18 -3.70 -2.13 12.56
CA TYR A 18 -4.16 -0.84 13.04
C TYR A 18 -5.68 -0.86 13.22
N ASP A 19 -6.18 0.05 14.06
CA ASP A 19 -7.61 0.28 14.22
C ASP A 19 -8.11 1.25 13.14
N PHE A 20 -8.92 0.72 12.22
CA PHE A 20 -9.58 1.48 11.17
C PHE A 20 -11.08 1.68 11.42
N SER A 21 -11.57 1.34 12.63
CA SER A 21 -13.00 1.38 12.96
C SER A 21 -13.61 2.78 12.78
N ASN A 22 -12.85 3.83 13.07
CA ASN A 22 -13.31 5.21 12.89
C ASN A 22 -13.55 5.56 11.41
N VAL A 23 -12.68 5.09 10.51
CA VAL A 23 -12.83 5.30 9.06
C VAL A 23 -14.05 4.54 8.56
N GLU A 24 -14.20 3.28 8.97
CA GLU A 24 -15.34 2.46 8.57
C GLU A 24 -16.67 3.03 9.08
N LYS A 25 -16.71 3.56 10.32
CA LYS A 25 -17.90 4.22 10.85
C LYS A 25 -18.24 5.47 10.04
N LEU A 26 -17.29 6.39 9.88
CA LEU A 26 -17.49 7.65 9.18
C LEU A 26 -18.00 7.44 7.75
N LEU A 27 -17.36 6.55 6.98
CA LEU A 27 -17.72 6.31 5.59
C LEU A 27 -19.04 5.53 5.42
N ASN A 28 -19.54 4.91 6.49
CA ASN A 28 -20.84 4.24 6.49
C ASN A 28 -21.99 5.12 7.01
N GLU A 29 -21.72 6.36 7.46
CA GLU A 29 -22.78 7.29 7.84
C GLU A 29 -23.58 7.77 6.62
N GLU A 30 -24.91 7.72 6.70
CA GLU A 30 -25.79 8.11 5.59
C GLU A 30 -25.57 9.55 5.11
N LYS A 31 -25.26 10.48 6.04
CA LYS A 31 -24.94 11.86 5.70
C LYS A 31 -23.65 11.95 4.88
N VAL A 32 -22.63 11.18 5.24
CA VAL A 32 -21.34 11.15 4.54
C VAL A 32 -21.49 10.49 3.17
N LYS A 33 -22.19 9.34 3.09
CA LYS A 33 -22.49 8.70 1.81
C LYS A 33 -23.27 9.61 0.86
N SER A 34 -24.27 10.32 1.39
CA SER A 34 -25.07 11.27 0.60
C SER A 34 -24.22 12.44 0.09
N ALA A 35 -23.33 12.98 0.93
CA ALA A 35 -22.40 14.04 0.53
C ALA A 35 -21.39 13.59 -0.54
N LEU A 36 -20.99 12.32 -0.52
CA LEU A 36 -20.08 11.72 -1.51
C LEU A 36 -20.79 11.18 -2.76
N GLY A 37 -22.13 11.20 -2.81
CA GLY A 37 -22.92 10.66 -3.93
C GLY A 37 -22.90 9.14 -4.04
N VAL A 38 -22.65 8.42 -2.94
CA VAL A 38 -22.61 6.95 -2.89
C VAL A 38 -24.01 6.39 -2.61
N ARG A 39 -24.35 5.23 -3.20
CA ARG A 39 -25.63 4.56 -2.93
C ARG A 39 -25.76 4.17 -1.46
N LYS A 40 -26.97 4.30 -0.91
CA LYS A 40 -27.25 4.05 0.53
C LYS A 40 -27.04 2.59 0.94
N ASP A 41 -27.38 1.67 0.05
CA ASP A 41 -27.24 0.21 0.23
C ASP A 41 -25.77 -0.25 0.23
N PHE A 42 -24.85 0.56 -0.29
CA PHE A 42 -23.44 0.22 -0.32
C PHE A 42 -22.83 0.33 1.07
N LYS A 43 -22.16 -0.73 1.52
CA LYS A 43 -21.44 -0.76 2.79
C LYS A 43 -19.94 -0.70 2.53
N TYR A 44 -19.30 0.35 3.03
CA TYR A 44 -17.85 0.49 2.96
C TYR A 44 -17.16 -0.56 3.84
N ALA A 45 -16.10 -1.16 3.30
CA ALA A 45 -15.15 -2.02 4.00
C ALA A 45 -13.73 -1.68 3.52
N GLY A 46 -12.74 -1.68 4.42
CA GLY A 46 -11.37 -1.27 4.08
C GLY A 46 -10.64 -2.17 3.08
N CYS A 47 -10.96 -3.47 3.05
CA CYS A 47 -10.40 -4.43 2.09
C CYS A 47 -11.46 -5.46 1.71
N SER A 48 -11.52 -5.84 0.43
CA SER A 48 -12.37 -6.95 -0.06
C SER A 48 -11.55 -8.24 -0.16
N GLY A 49 -12.04 -9.31 0.49
CA GLY A 49 -11.43 -10.63 0.37
C GLY A 49 -11.58 -11.23 -1.03
N GLU A 50 -12.74 -11.02 -1.65
CA GLU A 50 -13.03 -11.55 -3.00
C GLU A 50 -12.06 -11.00 -4.05
N VAL A 51 -11.79 -9.68 -4.00
CA VAL A 51 -10.83 -9.04 -4.91
C VAL A 51 -9.41 -9.51 -4.61
N TYR A 52 -9.06 -9.66 -3.32
CA TYR A 52 -7.77 -10.19 -2.91
C TYR A 52 -7.52 -11.61 -3.44
N ASP A 53 -8.53 -12.48 -3.38
CA ASP A 53 -8.45 -13.85 -3.86
C ASP A 53 -8.37 -13.90 -5.39
N ALA A 54 -9.12 -13.04 -6.08
CA ALA A 54 -9.07 -12.92 -7.54
C ALA A 54 -7.70 -12.48 -8.07
N MET A 55 -6.97 -11.65 -7.31
CA MET A 55 -5.67 -11.09 -7.72
C MET A 55 -4.46 -11.90 -7.24
N GLN A 56 -4.64 -13.07 -6.63
CA GLN A 56 -3.51 -13.86 -6.09
C GLN A 56 -2.46 -14.22 -7.14
N GLN A 57 -2.89 -14.52 -8.37
CA GLN A 57 -1.98 -14.93 -9.45
C GLN A 57 -1.07 -13.79 -9.94
N ASP A 58 -1.44 -12.53 -9.66
CA ASP A 58 -0.65 -11.37 -10.07
C ASP A 58 0.49 -11.05 -9.10
N MET A 59 0.46 -11.61 -7.88
CA MET A 59 1.40 -11.26 -6.81
C MET A 59 2.87 -11.52 -7.17
N MET A 60 3.14 -12.56 -7.96
CA MET A 60 4.51 -12.97 -8.34
C MET A 60 4.94 -12.48 -9.72
N LYS A 61 4.12 -11.67 -10.41
CA LYS A 61 4.49 -11.12 -11.72
C LYS A 61 5.59 -10.06 -11.57
N ASN A 62 6.65 -10.17 -12.35
CA ASN A 62 7.72 -9.18 -12.36
C ASN A 62 7.31 -7.94 -13.16
N LEU A 63 6.92 -6.87 -12.45
CA LEU A 63 6.56 -5.58 -13.05
C LEU A 63 7.75 -4.61 -13.18
N GLU A 64 8.92 -4.95 -12.62
CA GLU A 64 10.10 -4.08 -12.67
C GLU A 64 10.60 -3.86 -14.10
N VAL A 65 10.40 -4.84 -14.98
CA VAL A 65 10.81 -4.79 -16.39
C VAL A 65 10.16 -3.66 -17.20
N LEU A 66 9.06 -3.10 -16.70
CA LEU A 66 8.36 -1.98 -17.36
C LEU A 66 9.01 -0.62 -17.04
N LEU A 67 9.76 -0.54 -15.95
CA LEU A 67 10.30 0.72 -15.44
C LEU A 67 11.35 1.37 -16.39
N PRO A 68 12.26 0.61 -17.05
CA PRO A 68 13.20 1.21 -18.00
C PRO A 68 12.52 2.00 -19.12
N GLY A 69 11.48 1.45 -19.75
CA GLY A 69 10.74 2.13 -20.82
C GLY A 69 10.13 3.45 -20.35
N LEU A 70 9.51 3.45 -19.15
CA LEU A 70 8.94 4.67 -18.57
C LEU A 70 10.01 5.75 -18.30
N LEU A 71 11.21 5.36 -17.87
CA LEU A 71 12.30 6.29 -17.61
C LEU A 71 12.94 6.84 -18.90
N GLU A 72 12.99 6.03 -19.97
CA GLU A 72 13.46 6.44 -21.29
C GLU A 72 12.50 7.44 -21.97
N ASP A 73 11.19 7.29 -21.72
CA ASP A 73 10.15 8.24 -22.14
C ASP A 73 10.17 9.57 -21.35
N GLY A 74 11.13 9.73 -20.42
CA GLY A 74 11.34 10.96 -19.67
C GLY A 74 10.42 11.13 -18.44
N ILE A 75 9.70 10.07 -18.04
CA ILE A 75 8.84 10.10 -16.85
C ILE A 75 9.73 10.11 -15.60
N LYS A 76 9.60 11.16 -14.79
CA LYS A 76 10.29 11.28 -13.51
C LYS A 76 9.59 10.43 -12.46
N MET A 77 10.34 9.66 -11.68
CA MET A 77 9.78 8.77 -10.68
C MET A 77 10.62 8.76 -9.40
N LEU A 78 9.93 8.73 -8.26
CA LEU A 78 10.48 8.69 -6.91
C LEU A 78 9.99 7.43 -6.20
N VAL A 79 10.91 6.60 -5.70
CA VAL A 79 10.57 5.45 -4.85
C VAL A 79 11.04 5.74 -3.44
N TYR A 80 10.08 5.83 -2.51
CA TYR A 80 10.33 6.11 -1.10
C TYR A 80 9.85 4.94 -0.24
N ASN A 81 10.61 4.59 0.80
CA ASN A 81 10.26 3.50 1.73
C ASN A 81 10.58 3.88 3.16
N GLY A 82 9.70 3.48 4.07
CA GLY A 82 9.91 3.65 5.51
C GLY A 82 10.91 2.64 6.05
N GLU A 83 11.81 3.09 6.93
CA GLU A 83 12.84 2.23 7.52
C GLU A 83 12.26 1.13 8.43
N LYS A 84 11.07 1.37 8.97
CA LYS A 84 10.44 0.51 10.00
C LYS A 84 9.32 -0.37 9.44
N ASP A 85 9.08 -0.34 8.13
CA ASP A 85 8.12 -1.22 7.46
C ASP A 85 8.77 -2.57 7.17
N LEU A 86 8.10 -3.67 7.52
CA LEU A 86 8.61 -5.04 7.29
C LEU A 86 8.12 -5.58 5.95
N ILE A 87 6.85 -5.38 5.62
CA ILE A 87 6.21 -6.00 4.45
C ILE A 87 6.80 -5.47 3.14
N CYS A 88 7.05 -4.17 3.05
CA CYS A 88 7.64 -3.48 1.89
C CYS A 88 8.92 -2.73 2.29
N ASN A 89 9.82 -3.44 2.96
CA ASN A 89 11.00 -2.88 3.58
C ASN A 89 11.97 -2.19 2.59
N TRP A 90 12.77 -1.28 3.11
CA TRP A 90 13.74 -0.50 2.34
C TRP A 90 14.94 -1.32 1.83
N LEU A 91 15.22 -2.49 2.41
CA LEU A 91 16.30 -3.39 1.99
C LEU A 91 15.93 -4.22 0.76
N GLY A 92 14.65 -4.54 0.58
CA GLY A 92 14.12 -5.34 -0.53
C GLY A 92 14.10 -4.62 -1.88
N LYS A 93 14.83 -3.51 -2.01
CA LYS A 93 14.93 -2.76 -3.25
C LYS A 93 15.74 -3.55 -4.27
N PRO A 94 15.24 -3.69 -5.51
CA PRO A 94 16.00 -4.38 -6.54
C PRO A 94 17.30 -3.64 -6.81
N THR A 95 18.41 -4.39 -6.71
CA THR A 95 19.79 -3.89 -6.83
C THR A 95 20.07 -3.25 -8.20
N GLY A 96 19.30 -3.63 -9.23
CA GLY A 96 19.38 -3.05 -10.57
C GLY A 96 18.84 -1.62 -10.67
N PHE A 97 17.86 -1.27 -9.83
CA PHE A 97 17.18 0.01 -9.86
C PHE A 97 17.97 1.15 -9.20
N ILE A 98 18.70 0.82 -8.14
CA ILE A 98 19.57 1.76 -7.41
C ILE A 98 20.73 2.22 -8.31
N ARG A 99 21.21 1.37 -9.22
CA ARG A 99 22.39 1.66 -10.04
C ARG A 99 22.14 2.54 -11.26
N ARG A 100 20.89 2.74 -11.71
CA ARG A 100 20.66 3.33 -13.04
C ARG A 100 20.06 4.74 -13.10
N LYS A 101 19.37 5.27 -12.09
CA LYS A 101 18.93 6.70 -12.09
C LYS A 101 18.11 7.17 -10.89
N LEU A 102 17.98 6.39 -9.81
CA LEU A 102 17.06 6.76 -8.73
C LEU A 102 17.73 7.61 -7.64
N VAL A 103 17.17 8.80 -7.38
CA VAL A 103 17.48 9.57 -6.16
C VAL A 103 16.74 8.91 -5.00
N LEU A 104 17.45 8.08 -4.23
CA LEU A 104 16.94 7.56 -2.97
C LEU A 104 16.99 8.68 -1.92
N TYR A 105 15.81 9.14 -1.50
CA TYR A 105 15.72 10.13 -0.43
C TYR A 105 15.70 9.43 0.92
N ARG A 106 16.82 9.47 1.64
CA ARG A 106 16.91 9.02 3.03
C ARG A 106 16.58 10.19 3.95
N LYS A 107 15.36 10.23 4.49
CA LYS A 107 15.00 11.20 5.53
C LYS A 107 15.50 10.63 6.88
N SER A 108 16.56 11.23 7.41
CA SER A 108 17.12 10.99 8.74
C SER A 108 16.15 11.36 9.85
#